data_AF-A0A164HQ77-F1
#
_entry.id   AF-A0A164HQ77-F1
#
_cell.length_a   1.000
_cell.length_b   1.000
_cell.length_c   1.000
_cell.angle_alpha   90.00
_cell.angle_beta   90.00
_cell.angle_gamma   90.00
#
_symmetry.space_group_name_H-M   'P 1'
#
loop_
_entity.id
_entity.type
_entity.pdbx_description
1 polymer ?
#
loop_
_entity_poly.entity_id
_entity_poly.type
_entity_poly.pdbx_seq_one_letter_code
_entity_poly.pdbx_strand_id
1 'polypeptide(L)'
;MKNHFQRLVAISICFLLVFLESNYLKAETVTPKAIHAKNVEAFTNKVIPEKMKAANAPGVAIVVVKDDQILFQKGTVFPKKKITFPSILKKVFRLASVSKVFTASAVMQLVEQGKIDVNRNIWAD
;
A
#
# COMPACT_ATOMS: atom_id res chain seq x y z
N MET A 1 6.64 40.24 55.50
CA MET A 1 7.26 40.19 54.15
C MET A 1 7.68 38.78 53.71
N LYS A 2 8.30 37.94 54.56
CA LYS A 2 8.76 36.59 54.19
C LYS A 2 7.66 35.64 53.66
N ASN A 3 6.48 35.62 54.29
CA ASN A 3 5.38 34.70 53.92
C ASN A 3 4.69 35.07 52.59
N HIS A 4 4.70 36.34 52.20
CA HIS A 4 4.15 36.78 50.90
C HIS A 4 5.09 36.43 49.75
N PHE A 5 6.40 36.56 49.96
CA PHE A 5 7.41 36.17 48.97
C PHE A 5 7.38 34.67 48.68
N GLN A 6 7.26 33.83 49.72
CA GLN A 6 7.14 32.38 49.55
C GLN A 6 5.88 31.95 48.78
N ARG A 7 4.74 32.65 48.99
CA ARG A 7 3.50 32.40 48.25
C ARG A 7 3.62 32.76 46.77
N LEU A 8 4.29 33.85 46.44
CA LEU A 8 4.51 34.27 45.05
C LEU A 8 5.44 33.30 44.31
N VAL A 9 6.50 32.82 44.96
CA VAL A 9 7.39 31.80 44.40
C VAL A 9 6.65 30.48 44.17
N ALA A 10 5.82 30.04 45.12
CA ALA A 10 5.02 28.82 44.97
C ALA A 10 4.02 28.91 43.81
N ILE A 11 3.33 30.06 43.64
CA ILE A 11 2.40 30.26 42.53
C ILE A 11 3.13 30.27 41.20
N SER A 12 4.31 30.89 41.12
CA SER A 12 5.13 30.90 39.89
C SER A 12 5.61 29.50 39.50
N ILE A 13 5.96 28.65 40.49
CA ILE A 13 6.38 27.26 40.24
C ILE A 13 5.18 26.41 39.81
N CYS A 14 4.01 26.57 40.46
CA CYS A 14 2.79 25.90 40.01
C CYS A 14 2.38 26.31 38.60
N PHE A 15 2.51 27.59 38.24
CA PHE A 15 2.26 28.06 36.88
C PHE A 15 3.24 27.43 35.89
N LEU A 16 4.53 27.32 36.25
CA LEU A 16 5.55 26.70 35.40
C LEU A 16 5.28 25.20 35.18
N LEU A 17 4.85 24.49 36.23
CA LEU A 17 4.52 23.06 36.17
C LEU A 17 3.29 22.80 35.29
N VAL A 18 2.24 23.61 35.43
CA VAL A 18 1.04 23.53 34.58
C VAL A 18 1.37 23.87 33.12
N PHE A 19 2.25 24.85 32.89
CA PHE A 19 2.72 25.18 31.54
C PHE A 19 3.55 24.04 30.92
N LEU A 20 4.31 23.30 31.73
CA LEU A 20 5.06 22.14 31.27
C LEU A 20 4.11 21.01 30.82
N GLU A 21 3.11 20.67 31.63
CA GLU A 21 2.11 19.62 31.32
C GLU A 21 1.32 19.92 30.03
N SER A 22 0.99 21.20 29.78
CA SER A 22 0.26 21.61 28.58
C SER A 22 1.02 21.38 27.27
N ASN A 23 2.37 21.32 27.32
CA ASN A 23 3.20 21.04 26.14
C ASN A 23 3.43 19.54 25.91
N TYR A 24 3.25 18.69 26.92
CA TYR A 24 3.40 17.23 26.78
C TYR A 24 2.20 16.53 26.13
N LEU A 25 1.01 17.14 26.16
CA LEU A 25 -0.19 16.60 25.48
C LEU A 25 -0.25 16.94 23.98
N LYS A 26 0.77 17.63 23.44
CA LYS A 26 0.81 17.99 22.02
C LYS A 26 1.36 16.84 21.17
N ALA A 27 0.40 16.01 20.75
CA ALA A 27 0.38 15.20 19.52
C ALA A 27 1.11 13.86 19.50
N GLU A 28 0.38 12.80 19.87
CA GLU A 28 0.54 11.50 19.21
C GLU A 28 -0.08 11.60 17.82
N THR A 29 0.69 12.07 16.84
CA THR A 29 0.27 11.97 15.44
C THR A 29 0.23 10.48 15.08
N VAL A 30 -0.97 9.93 14.82
CA VAL A 30 -1.11 8.65 14.12
C VAL A 30 -0.53 8.86 12.73
N THR A 31 0.78 8.71 12.65
CA THR A 31 1.53 8.82 11.41
C THR A 31 1.06 7.64 10.59
N PRO A 32 0.52 7.85 9.37
CA PRO A 32 0.14 6.73 8.52
C PRO A 32 1.33 5.78 8.44
N LYS A 33 1.13 4.52 8.86
CA LYS A 33 2.20 3.53 8.88
C LYS A 33 2.82 3.49 7.49
N ALA A 34 4.02 4.03 7.35
CA ALA A 34 4.67 4.17 6.06
C ALA A 34 4.83 2.77 5.43
N ILE A 35 4.41 2.66 4.16
CA ILE A 35 4.48 1.42 3.41
C ILE A 35 5.94 1.22 2.99
N HIS A 36 6.64 0.36 3.71
CA HIS A 36 8.01 -0.04 3.44
C HIS A 36 8.06 -1.49 3.00
N ALA A 37 9.06 -1.85 2.20
CA ALA A 37 9.28 -3.21 1.68
C ALA A 37 9.19 -4.28 2.77
N LYS A 38 9.81 -4.05 3.94
CA LYS A 38 9.78 -4.97 5.10
C LYS A 38 8.36 -5.23 5.63
N ASN A 39 7.52 -4.18 5.67
CA ASN A 39 6.14 -4.29 6.12
C ASN A 39 5.29 -5.06 5.09
N VAL A 40 5.52 -4.82 3.79
CA VAL A 40 4.87 -5.54 2.69
C VAL A 40 5.27 -7.01 2.68
N GLU A 41 6.55 -7.32 2.91
CA GLU A 41 7.03 -8.68 3.01
C GLU A 41 6.38 -9.43 4.19
N ALA A 42 6.37 -8.82 5.38
CA ALA A 42 5.74 -9.40 6.55
C ALA A 42 4.25 -9.68 6.32
N PHE A 43 3.54 -8.74 5.69
CA PHE A 43 2.13 -8.89 5.32
C PHE A 43 1.91 -10.03 4.32
N THR A 44 2.67 -10.05 3.23
CA THR A 44 2.54 -11.07 2.17
C THR A 44 2.88 -12.47 2.70
N ASN A 45 3.91 -12.60 3.54
CA ASN A 45 4.24 -13.87 4.20
C ASN A 45 3.12 -14.39 5.09
N LYS A 46 2.34 -13.49 5.71
CA LYS A 46 1.20 -13.86 6.55
C LYS A 46 -0.03 -14.27 5.72
N VAL A 47 -0.39 -13.49 4.70
CA VAL A 47 -1.70 -13.62 4.01
C VAL A 47 -1.67 -14.60 2.85
N ILE A 48 -0.60 -14.60 2.05
CA ILE A 48 -0.55 -15.32 0.77
C ILE A 48 -0.64 -16.84 0.94
N PRO A 49 0.02 -17.50 1.90
CA PRO A 49 -0.06 -18.95 2.04
C PRO A 49 -1.48 -19.46 2.25
N GLU A 50 -2.27 -18.77 3.09
CA GLU A 50 -3.66 -19.12 3.36
C GLU A 50 -4.53 -18.97 2.10
N LYS A 51 -4.37 -17.84 1.39
CA LYS A 51 -5.12 -17.57 0.14
C LYS A 51 -4.76 -18.55 -0.97
N MET A 52 -3.48 -18.89 -1.12
CA MET A 52 -3.04 -19.89 -2.09
C MET A 52 -3.62 -21.27 -1.78
N LYS A 53 -3.65 -21.67 -0.50
CA LYS A 53 -4.24 -22.93 -0.07
C LYS A 53 -5.75 -22.96 -0.38
N ALA A 54 -6.48 -21.90 -0.02
CA ALA A 54 -7.92 -21.79 -0.27
C ALA A 54 -8.26 -21.82 -1.77
N ALA A 55 -7.43 -21.20 -2.62
CA ALA A 55 -7.60 -21.18 -4.07
C ALA A 55 -7.00 -22.40 -4.79
N ASN A 56 -6.41 -23.35 -4.05
CA ASN A 56 -5.60 -24.44 -4.61
C ASN A 56 -4.58 -23.98 -5.66
N ALA A 57 -3.95 -22.82 -5.42
CA ALA A 57 -3.05 -22.17 -6.36
C ALA A 57 -1.64 -22.77 -6.26
N PRO A 58 -1.05 -23.28 -7.36
CA PRO A 58 0.28 -23.90 -7.35
C PRO A 58 1.43 -22.88 -7.21
N GLY A 59 1.15 -21.59 -7.42
CA GLY A 59 2.11 -20.52 -7.32
C GLY A 59 1.50 -19.14 -7.51
N VAL A 60 2.23 -18.11 -7.07
CA VAL A 60 1.86 -16.70 -7.23
C VAL A 60 3.12 -15.87 -7.42
N ALA A 61 3.01 -14.83 -8.26
CA ALA A 61 3.96 -13.74 -8.37
C ALA A 61 3.28 -12.46 -7.88
N ILE A 62 3.99 -11.67 -7.09
CA ILE A 62 3.49 -10.47 -6.42
C ILE A 62 4.45 -9.34 -6.73
N VAL A 63 3.92 -8.17 -7.11
CA VAL A 63 4.69 -6.92 -7.28
C VAL A 63 3.90 -5.80 -6.60
N VAL A 64 4.59 -4.94 -5.87
CA VAL A 64 4.05 -3.73 -5.26
C VAL A 64 4.89 -2.56 -5.74
N VAL A 65 4.23 -1.58 -6.38
CA VAL A 65 4.83 -0.37 -6.91
C VAL A 65 4.38 0.82 -6.06
N LYS A 66 5.30 1.71 -5.72
CA LYS A 66 5.05 2.97 -5.01
C LYS A 66 5.96 4.05 -5.59
N ASP A 67 5.40 5.23 -5.86
CA ASP A 67 6.13 6.37 -6.43
C ASP A 67 6.91 5.97 -7.69
N ASP A 68 6.24 5.27 -8.60
CA ASP A 68 6.78 4.73 -9.87
C ASP A 68 7.96 3.76 -9.73
N GLN A 69 8.26 3.30 -8.52
CA GLN A 69 9.33 2.36 -8.23
C GLN A 69 8.79 1.04 -7.67
N ILE A 70 9.44 -0.07 -8.04
CA ILE A 70 9.13 -1.37 -7.44
C ILE A 70 9.60 -1.35 -5.98
N LEU A 71 8.64 -1.31 -5.05
CA LEU A 71 8.90 -1.35 -3.62
C LEU A 71 9.17 -2.79 -3.15
N PHE A 72 8.46 -3.76 -3.72
CA PHE A 72 8.55 -5.17 -3.35
C PHE A 72 8.12 -6.06 -4.50
N GLN A 73 8.84 -7.18 -4.70
CA GLN A 73 8.42 -8.23 -5.62
C GLN A 73 8.73 -9.60 -5.03
N LYS A 74 7.79 -10.56 -5.17
CA LYS A 74 7.98 -11.92 -4.66
C LYS A 74 7.29 -13.00 -5.45
N GLY A 75 8.01 -14.10 -5.63
CA GLY A 75 7.51 -15.36 -6.15
C GLY A 75 7.30 -16.42 -5.07
N THR A 76 6.20 -17.16 -5.07
CA THR A 76 5.93 -18.28 -4.14
C THR A 76 5.28 -19.45 -4.87
N VAL A 77 5.59 -20.69 -4.47
CA VAL A 77 5.05 -21.93 -5.05
C VAL A 77 4.53 -22.88 -3.97
N PHE A 78 3.49 -23.66 -4.29
CA PHE A 78 2.87 -24.63 -3.40
C PHE A 78 2.62 -25.97 -4.13
N PRO A 79 2.79 -27.14 -3.46
CA PRO A 79 3.57 -27.34 -2.24
C PRO A 79 5.07 -27.35 -2.62
N LYS A 80 5.92 -26.57 -1.92
CA LYS A 80 7.40 -26.47 -2.06
C LYS A 80 8.05 -27.43 -3.09
N LYS A 81 7.77 -27.28 -4.39
CA LYS A 81 8.48 -27.98 -5.47
C LYS A 81 9.71 -27.15 -5.81
N LYS A 82 10.73 -27.77 -6.39
CA LYS A 82 12.08 -27.24 -6.71
C LYS A 82 12.10 -26.05 -7.70
N ILE A 83 11.16 -25.11 -7.61
CA ILE A 83 11.12 -23.90 -8.42
C ILE A 83 11.65 -22.76 -7.57
N THR A 84 12.73 -22.13 -8.03
CA THR A 84 13.35 -20.99 -7.36
C THR A 84 12.58 -19.71 -7.65
N PHE A 85 12.63 -18.75 -6.72
CA PHE A 85 12.01 -17.42 -6.82
C PHE A 85 12.28 -16.68 -8.15
N PRO A 86 13.51 -16.69 -8.73
CA PRO A 86 13.76 -16.00 -9.99
C PRO A 86 12.99 -16.61 -11.18
N SER A 87 12.64 -17.91 -11.10
CA SER A 87 11.93 -18.60 -12.17
C SER A 87 10.46 -18.16 -12.26
N ILE A 88 9.77 -17.97 -11.14
CA ILE A 88 8.34 -17.62 -11.14
C ILE A 88 8.09 -16.16 -11.52
N LEU A 89 8.99 -15.24 -11.17
CA LEU A 89 8.89 -13.83 -11.60
C LEU A 89 9.09 -13.65 -13.11
N LYS A 90 9.76 -14.59 -13.76
CA LYS A 90 9.98 -14.59 -15.23
C LYS A 90 8.97 -15.45 -15.99
N LYS A 91 8.01 -16.07 -15.31
CA LYS A 91 6.98 -16.90 -15.96
C LYS A 91 5.86 -16.03 -16.52
N VAL A 92 5.34 -16.45 -17.67
CA VAL A 92 4.13 -15.88 -18.26
C VAL A 92 2.91 -16.52 -17.61
N PHE A 93 1.98 -15.70 -17.14
CA PHE A 93 0.69 -16.11 -16.62
C PHE A 93 -0.41 -15.78 -17.64
N ARG A 94 -1.47 -16.60 -17.69
CA ARG A 94 -2.66 -16.26 -18.48
C ARG A 94 -3.41 -15.13 -17.77
N LEU A 95 -3.59 -14.01 -18.46
CA LEU A 95 -4.17 -12.78 -17.90
C LEU A 95 -5.70 -12.83 -17.67
N ALA A 96 -6.41 -13.71 -18.38
CA ALA A 96 -7.88 -13.79 -18.32
C ALA A 96 -8.54 -12.41 -18.46
N SER A 97 -9.48 -12.04 -17.58
CA SER A 97 -10.18 -10.73 -17.66
C SER A 97 -9.28 -9.51 -17.45
N VAL A 98 -8.04 -9.66 -16.96
CA VAL A 98 -7.07 -8.55 -16.92
C VAL A 98 -6.73 -8.08 -18.34
N SER A 99 -6.82 -8.96 -19.35
CA SER A 99 -6.62 -8.58 -20.76
C SER A 99 -7.56 -7.46 -21.24
N LYS A 100 -8.73 -7.29 -20.61
CA LYS A 100 -9.70 -6.25 -20.98
C LYS A 100 -9.15 -4.84 -20.82
N VAL A 101 -8.28 -4.60 -19.83
CA VAL A 101 -7.65 -3.29 -19.63
C VAL A 101 -6.82 -2.92 -20.86
N PHE A 102 -6.06 -3.87 -21.40
CA PHE A 102 -5.29 -3.66 -22.62
C PHE A 102 -6.18 -3.40 -23.83
N THR A 103 -7.24 -4.21 -24.02
CA THR A 103 -8.18 -4.02 -25.12
C THR A 103 -8.90 -2.67 -25.03
N ALA A 104 -9.39 -2.29 -23.85
CA ALA A 104 -10.07 -1.02 -23.65
C ALA A 104 -9.12 0.17 -23.90
N SER A 105 -7.89 0.12 -23.39
CA SER A 105 -6.89 1.15 -23.66
C SER A 105 -6.58 1.27 -25.15
N ALA A 106 -6.43 0.15 -25.86
CA ALA A 106 -6.22 0.15 -27.31
C ALA A 106 -7.42 0.76 -28.07
N VAL A 107 -8.66 0.44 -27.67
CA VAL A 107 -9.86 1.07 -28.25
C VAL A 107 -9.87 2.57 -27.99
N MET A 108 -9.58 3.03 -26.77
CA MET A 108 -9.56 4.46 -26.47
C MET A 108 -8.45 5.21 -27.21
N GLN A 109 -7.29 4.59 -27.45
CA GLN A 109 -6.26 5.17 -28.32
C GLN A 109 -6.75 5.32 -29.78
N LEU A 110 -7.61 4.41 -30.26
CA LEU A 110 -8.22 4.54 -31.58
C LEU A 110 -9.31 5.63 -31.62
N VAL A 111 -10.02 5.85 -30.50
CA VAL A 111 -10.95 6.98 -30.34
C VAL A 111 -10.21 8.31 -30.40
N GLU A 112 -9.09 8.45 -29.67
CA GLU A 112 -8.24 9.64 -29.71
C GLU A 112 -7.72 9.94 -31.13
N GLN A 113 -7.47 8.90 -31.93
CA GLN A 113 -7.09 9.01 -33.34
C GLN A 113 -8.26 9.29 -34.30
N GLY A 114 -9.50 9.38 -33.80
CA GLY A 114 -10.70 9.55 -34.62
C GLY A 114 -11.09 8.33 -35.45
N LYS A 115 -10.51 7.15 -35.17
CA LYS A 115 -10.75 5.91 -35.94
C LYS A 115 -11.96 5.12 -35.44
N ILE A 116 -12.33 5.30 -34.19
CA ILE A 116 -13.50 4.69 -33.57
C ILE A 116 -14.31 5.79 -32.88
N ASP A 117 -15.63 5.74 -33.02
CA ASP A 117 -16.56 6.49 -32.18
C ASP A 117 -17.28 5.49 -31.28
N VAL A 118 -16.98 5.52 -29.97
CA VAL A 118 -17.58 4.60 -28.98
C VAL A 118 -19.06 4.87 -28.72
N ASN A 119 -19.59 6.02 -29.17
CA ASN A 119 -21.01 6.33 -29.07
C ASN A 119 -21.79 5.90 -30.32
N ARG A 120 -21.08 5.56 -31.40
CA ARG A 120 -21.71 5.06 -32.62
C ARG A 120 -22.25 3.65 -32.38
N ASN A 121 -23.48 3.42 -32.83
CA ASN A 121 -24.06 2.09 -32.85
C ASN A 121 -23.21 1.15 -33.72
N ILE A 122 -22.87 -0.02 -33.19
CA ILE A 122 -22.07 -1.04 -33.88
C ILE A 122 -22.78 -1.67 -35.10
N TRP A 123 -24.10 -1.53 -35.19
CA TRP A 123 -24.94 -2.14 -36.23
C TRP A 123 -25.43 -1.16 -37.29
N ALA A 124 -24.97 0.09 -37.30
CA ALA A 124 -25.58 1.16 -38.09
C ALA A 124 -26.00 0.70 -39.52
N ASP A 125 -27.29 0.90 -39.84
CA ASP A 125 -27.84 0.79 -41.21
C ASP A 125 -27.13 1.75 -42.18
#